data_AF-A0A2T4JNE6-F1
#
_entry.id   AF-A0A2T4JNE6-F1
#
_cell.length_a   1.000
_cell.length_b   1.000
_cell.length_c   1.000
_cell.angle_alpha   90.00
_cell.angle_beta   90.00
_cell.angle_gamma   90.00
#
_symmetry.space_group_name_H-M   'P 1'
#
loop_
_entity.id
_entity.type
_entity.pdbx_description
1 polymer ?
#
loop_
_entity_poly.entity_id
_entity_poly.type
_entity_poly.pdbx_seq_one_letter_code
_entity_poly.pdbx_strand_id
1 'polypeptide(L)'
;MTGEDFVSLMDSLSFAVEPPKYLSVQGVPSARVAPGGTVFMSISGADERSQTNDDIDGSLAVGAAFGDAEQGIGAQVHASITSANPDDFGDSGYLGAKFGGRVLRDWGQNYLALSISNL
;
A
#
# COMPACT_ATOMS: atom_id res chain seq x y z
N MET A 1 -8.82 38.41 18.75
CA MET A 1 -8.96 36.99 18.41
C MET A 1 -10.37 36.56 18.75
N THR A 2 -11.14 36.24 17.73
CA THR A 2 -12.45 35.61 17.88
C THR A 2 -12.27 34.11 18.21
N GLY A 3 -13.35 33.42 18.58
CA GLY A 3 -13.31 31.96 18.72
C GLY A 3 -12.92 31.25 17.42
N GLU A 4 -13.29 31.82 16.27
CA GLU A 4 -12.97 31.29 14.94
C GLU A 4 -11.47 31.40 14.63
N ASP A 5 -10.84 32.52 15.00
CA ASP A 5 -9.39 32.70 14.86
C ASP A 5 -8.61 31.64 15.65
N PHE A 6 -9.09 31.30 16.86
CA PHE A 6 -8.46 30.28 17.71
C PHE A 6 -8.58 28.88 17.11
N VAL A 7 -9.76 28.52 16.60
CA VAL A 7 -9.99 27.22 15.95
C VAL A 7 -9.11 27.09 14.70
N SER A 8 -9.03 28.12 13.87
CA SER A 8 -8.17 28.14 12.68
C SER A 8 -6.68 27.97 13.03
N LEU A 9 -6.24 28.57 14.13
CA LEU A 9 -4.88 28.42 14.62
C LEU A 9 -4.61 26.99 15.13
N MET A 10 -5.57 26.37 15.81
CA MET A 10 -5.45 24.96 16.23
C MET A 10 -5.40 24.01 15.03
N ASP A 11 -6.17 24.27 13.98
CA ASP A 11 -6.19 23.43 12.77
C ASP A 11 -4.87 23.54 11.99
N SER A 12 -4.33 24.75 11.85
CA SER A 12 -3.03 24.98 11.22
C SER A 12 -1.86 24.37 12.01
N LEU A 13 -1.91 24.43 13.34
CA LEU A 13 -0.95 23.71 14.18
C LEU A 13 -1.13 22.20 14.05
N SER A 14 -2.36 21.69 14.07
CA SER A 14 -2.64 20.27 13.89
C SER A 14 -2.04 19.74 12.58
N PHE A 15 -2.23 20.46 11.47
CA PHE A 15 -1.63 20.12 10.18
C PHE A 15 -0.09 20.15 10.24
N ALA A 16 0.50 21.14 10.91
CA ALA A 16 1.95 21.27 11.03
C ALA A 16 2.58 20.18 11.93
N VAL A 17 1.83 19.63 12.89
CA VAL A 17 2.28 18.55 13.79
C VAL A 17 1.83 17.17 13.28
N GLU A 18 1.01 17.10 12.23
CA GLU A 18 0.54 15.83 11.71
C GLU A 18 1.72 15.02 11.18
N PRO A 19 1.96 13.80 11.71
CA PRO A 19 3.04 12.96 11.22
C PRO A 19 2.85 12.72 9.72
N PRO A 20 3.95 12.71 8.93
CA PRO A 20 3.84 12.59 7.48
C PRO A 20 2.99 11.38 7.10
N LYS A 21 2.09 11.54 6.13
CA LYS A 21 1.33 10.41 5.58
C LYS A 21 2.27 9.58 4.73
N TYR A 22 2.79 8.51 5.30
CA TYR A 22 3.80 7.69 4.64
C TYR A 22 3.17 6.83 3.54
N LEU A 23 3.82 6.84 2.38
CA LEU A 23 3.41 6.04 1.23
C LEU A 23 3.84 4.58 1.45
N SER A 24 2.88 3.67 1.53
CA SER A 24 3.12 2.23 1.30
C SER A 24 2.92 1.97 -0.19
N VAL A 25 3.93 1.43 -0.86
CA VAL A 25 3.84 1.07 -2.28
C VAL A 25 3.76 -0.45 -2.40
N GLN A 26 2.68 -0.93 -3.01
CA GLN A 26 2.55 -2.34 -3.39
C GLN A 26 3.60 -2.69 -4.44
N GLY A 27 4.20 -3.87 -4.34
CA GLY A 27 5.23 -4.33 -5.28
C GLY A 27 6.64 -3.79 -5.03
N VAL A 28 6.83 -2.89 -4.05
CA VAL A 28 8.17 -2.47 -3.61
C VAL A 28 8.49 -3.16 -2.27
N PRO A 29 9.36 -4.18 -2.25
CA PRO A 29 9.63 -4.99 -1.05
C PRO A 29 10.17 -4.19 0.14
N SER A 30 11.03 -3.21 -0.14
CA SER A 30 11.69 -2.36 0.86
C SER A 30 10.86 -1.15 1.30
N ALA A 31 9.75 -0.86 0.60
CA ALA A 31 8.86 0.21 1.01
C ALA A 31 8.20 -0.15 2.33
N ARG A 32 7.84 0.88 3.10
CA ARG A 32 7.16 0.73 4.38
C ARG A 32 5.89 -0.12 4.25
N VAL A 33 5.57 -0.86 5.31
CA VAL A 33 4.28 -1.53 5.48
C VAL A 33 3.16 -0.48 5.62
N ALA A 34 2.00 -0.72 5.00
CA ALA A 34 0.83 0.13 5.18
C ALA A 34 0.37 0.19 6.65
N PRO A 35 -0.26 1.29 7.09
CA PRO A 35 -0.80 1.40 8.45
C PRO A 35 -1.80 0.29 8.78
N GLY A 36 -1.79 -0.21 10.02
CA GLY A 36 -2.75 -1.21 10.46
C GLY A 36 -4.20 -0.74 10.29
N GLY A 37 -5.07 -1.66 9.85
CA GLY A 37 -6.46 -1.35 9.51
C GLY A 37 -6.66 -0.84 8.09
N THR A 38 -5.59 -0.63 7.32
CA THR A 38 -5.68 -0.29 5.89
C THR A 38 -6.09 -1.51 5.08
N VAL A 39 -7.08 -1.34 4.21
CA VAL A 39 -7.44 -2.28 3.15
C VAL A 39 -7.26 -1.55 1.82
N PHE A 40 -6.73 -2.23 0.81
CA PHE A 40 -6.60 -1.68 -0.54
C PHE A 40 -7.09 -2.67 -1.59
N MET A 41 -7.53 -2.11 -2.71
CA MET A 41 -7.88 -2.82 -3.93
C MET A 41 -7.40 -2.01 -5.13
N SER A 42 -6.88 -2.70 -6.13
CA SER A 42 -6.46 -2.15 -7.42
C SER A 42 -7.01 -3.02 -8.53
N ILE A 43 -7.46 -2.39 -9.60
CA ILE A 43 -7.88 -3.04 -10.84
C ILE A 43 -7.28 -2.26 -12.00
N SER A 44 -6.74 -2.97 -12.98
CA SER A 44 -6.28 -2.40 -14.24
C SER A 44 -6.74 -3.27 -15.39
N GLY A 45 -6.95 -2.66 -16.55
CA GLY A 45 -7.17 -3.36 -17.81
C GLY A 45 -6.32 -2.71 -18.88
N ALA A 46 -5.71 -3.53 -19.73
CA ALA A 46 -5.01 -3.08 -20.92
C ALA A 46 -5.63 -3.79 -22.13
N ASP A 47 -5.89 -3.01 -23.18
CA ASP A 47 -6.31 -3.54 -24.47
C ASP A 47 -5.06 -3.89 -25.27
N GLU A 48 -4.88 -5.18 -25.56
CA GLU A 48 -3.79 -5.63 -26.39
C GLU A 48 -4.15 -5.38 -27.86
N ARG A 49 -3.73 -4.22 -28.39
CA ARG A 49 -4.05 -3.83 -29.77
C ARG A 49 -3.32 -4.71 -30.78
N SER A 50 -3.84 -5.90 -31.04
CA SER A 50 -3.39 -6.84 -32.05
C SER A 50 -4.30 -6.79 -33.27
N GLN A 51 -3.76 -6.92 -34.48
CA GLN A 51 -4.52 -6.86 -35.73
C GLN A 51 -5.50 -8.05 -35.93
N THR A 52 -5.51 -9.03 -35.02
CA THR A 52 -6.20 -10.31 -35.22
C THR A 52 -7.00 -10.83 -34.03
N ASN A 53 -6.89 -10.25 -32.83
CA ASN A 53 -7.68 -10.61 -31.65
C ASN A 53 -7.83 -9.38 -30.74
N ASP A 54 -9.06 -9.09 -30.30
CA ASP A 54 -9.37 -8.15 -29.23
C ASP A 54 -9.32 -8.91 -27.89
N ASP A 55 -8.12 -9.12 -27.35
CA ASP A 55 -7.93 -9.77 -26.05
C ASP A 55 -7.78 -8.68 -24.97
N ILE A 56 -8.78 -8.57 -24.10
CA ILE A 56 -8.72 -7.69 -22.91
C ILE A 56 -8.00 -8.47 -21.82
N ASP A 57 -6.79 -8.03 -21.46
CA ASP A 57 -6.11 -8.53 -20.28
C ASP A 57 -6.19 -7.52 -19.13
N GLY A 58 -6.30 -8.03 -17.91
CA GLY A 58 -6.52 -7.24 -16.72
C GLY A 58 -5.77 -7.78 -15.53
N SER A 59 -5.50 -6.89 -14.58
CA SER A 59 -4.90 -7.26 -13.31
C SER A 59 -5.78 -6.79 -12.17
N LEU A 60 -5.82 -7.58 -11.10
CA LEU A 60 -6.53 -7.27 -9.87
C LEU A 60 -5.57 -7.49 -8.70
N ALA A 61 -5.52 -6.55 -7.78
CA ALA A 61 -4.74 -6.69 -6.57
C ALA A 61 -5.55 -6.29 -5.34
N VAL A 62 -5.44 -7.05 -4.26
CA VAL A 62 -6.10 -6.77 -2.99
C VAL A 62 -5.14 -7.00 -1.84
N GLY A 63 -5.31 -6.28 -0.75
CA GLY A 63 -4.52 -6.52 0.43
C GLY A 63 -5.01 -5.79 1.66
N ALA A 64 -4.45 -6.19 2.78
CA ALA A 64 -4.77 -5.64 4.09
C ALA A 64 -3.51 -5.53 4.94
N ALA A 65 -3.50 -4.55 5.84
CA ALA A 65 -2.43 -4.33 6.78
C ALA A 65 -2.90 -4.38 8.23
N PHE A 66 -2.01 -4.85 9.09
CA PHE A 66 -2.26 -5.16 10.49
C PHE A 66 -1.09 -4.68 11.34
N GLY A 67 -1.34 -4.45 12.64
CA GLY A 67 -0.34 -4.00 13.58
C GLY A 67 0.06 -2.54 13.41
N ASP A 68 1.08 -2.12 14.16
CA ASP A 68 1.55 -0.73 14.16
C ASP A 68 3.07 -0.71 13.92
N ALA A 69 3.47 -0.29 12.72
CA ALA A 69 4.87 -0.17 12.33
C ALA A 69 5.58 1.05 12.96
N GLU A 70 4.86 2.02 13.53
CA GLU A 70 5.47 3.11 14.32
C GLU A 70 5.89 2.61 15.69
N GLN A 71 5.02 1.85 16.36
CA GLN A 71 5.21 1.42 17.75
C GLN A 71 5.90 0.06 17.86
N GLY A 72 5.74 -0.81 16.87
CA GLY A 72 6.33 -2.15 16.84
C GLY A 72 6.49 -2.67 15.41
N ILE A 73 5.92 -3.86 15.15
CA ILE A 73 5.95 -4.50 13.82
C ILE A 73 4.56 -4.37 13.19
N GLY A 74 4.53 -3.81 11.99
CA GLY A 74 3.40 -3.91 11.08
C GLY A 74 3.55 -5.10 10.14
N ALA A 75 2.42 -5.64 9.70
CA ALA A 75 2.34 -6.67 8.68
C ALA A 75 1.37 -6.23 7.57
N GLN A 76 1.66 -6.61 6.33
CA GLN A 76 0.78 -6.42 5.19
C GLN A 76 0.76 -7.70 4.39
N VAL A 77 -0.43 -8.17 4.04
CA VAL A 77 -0.63 -9.28 3.11
C VAL A 77 -1.34 -8.75 1.87
N HIS A 78 -1.01 -9.33 0.73
CA HIS A 78 -1.66 -9.00 -0.52
C HIS A 78 -1.67 -10.19 -1.46
N ALA A 79 -2.65 -10.17 -2.35
CA ALA A 79 -2.79 -11.06 -3.47
C ALA A 79 -2.86 -10.21 -4.74
N SER A 80 -2.24 -10.66 -5.81
CA SER A 80 -2.46 -10.10 -7.14
C SER A 80 -2.68 -11.19 -8.16
N ILE A 81 -3.64 -10.94 -9.04
CA ILE A 81 -3.93 -11.68 -10.26
C ILE A 81 -3.44 -10.80 -11.40
N THR A 82 -2.62 -11.36 -12.28
CA THR A 82 -1.97 -10.61 -13.37
C THR A 82 -2.62 -10.89 -14.72
N SER A 83 -3.23 -12.06 -14.93
CA SER A 83 -4.12 -12.33 -16.05
C SER A 83 -5.56 -12.51 -15.57
N ALA A 84 -6.46 -11.66 -16.06
CA ALA A 84 -7.89 -11.70 -15.78
C ALA A 84 -8.72 -12.03 -17.03
N ASN A 85 -8.07 -12.48 -18.11
CA ASN A 85 -8.76 -12.95 -19.30
C ASN A 85 -9.55 -14.25 -18.96
N PRO A 86 -10.82 -14.39 -19.41
CA PRO A 86 -11.65 -15.55 -19.08
C PRO A 86 -11.06 -16.92 -19.45
N ASP A 87 -10.20 -16.97 -20.47
CA ASP A 87 -9.62 -18.22 -20.98
C ASP A 87 -8.43 -18.73 -20.13
N ASP A 88 -7.78 -17.85 -19.36
CA ASP A 88 -6.59 -18.11 -18.52
C ASP A 88 -6.63 -17.37 -17.17
N PHE A 89 -7.84 -17.10 -16.65
CA PHE A 89 -8.03 -16.31 -15.45
C PHE A 89 -7.24 -16.87 -14.26
N GLY A 90 -6.33 -16.05 -13.72
CA GLY A 90 -5.54 -16.43 -12.55
C GLY A 90 -4.39 -17.38 -12.83
N ASP A 91 -4.06 -17.65 -14.10
CA ASP A 91 -2.90 -18.48 -14.47
C ASP A 91 -1.57 -17.81 -14.04
N SER A 92 -1.60 -16.48 -13.87
CA SER A 92 -0.51 -15.72 -13.30
C SER A 92 -0.97 -14.83 -12.13
N GLY A 93 -0.19 -14.85 -11.06
CA GLY A 93 -0.46 -14.10 -9.85
C GLY A 93 0.52 -14.45 -8.75
N TYR A 94 0.44 -13.75 -7.63
CA TYR A 94 1.24 -14.08 -6.46
C TYR A 94 0.55 -13.64 -5.17
N LEU A 95 0.86 -14.39 -4.12
CA LEU A 95 0.60 -14.03 -2.74
C LEU A 95 1.88 -13.46 -2.13
N GLY A 96 1.73 -12.37 -1.39
CA GLY A 96 2.84 -11.68 -0.77
C GLY A 96 2.54 -11.26 0.65
N ALA A 97 3.55 -11.32 1.50
CA ALA A 97 3.52 -10.82 2.85
C ALA A 97 4.72 -9.91 3.08
N LYS A 98 4.50 -8.78 3.75
CA LYS A 98 5.51 -7.81 4.11
C LYS A 98 5.44 -7.54 5.61
N PHE A 99 6.60 -7.52 6.26
CA PHE A 99 6.73 -7.23 7.68
C PHE A 99 7.77 -6.14 7.86
N GLY A 100 7.53 -5.22 8.78
CA GLY A 100 8.46 -4.12 8.98
C GLY A 100 8.05 -3.18 10.08
N GLY A 101 8.97 -2.30 10.43
CA GLY A 101 8.78 -1.37 11.51
C GLY A 101 9.79 -0.24 11.46
N ARG A 102 9.57 0.74 12.32
CA ARG A 102 10.49 1.86 12.50
C ARG A 102 11.74 1.41 13.24
N VAL A 103 12.89 1.72 12.65
CA VAL A 103 14.23 1.50 13.21
C VAL A 103 14.92 2.83 13.45
N LEU A 104 16.05 2.84 14.18
CA LEU A 104 16.88 4.03 14.41
C LEU A 104 16.04 5.28 14.74
N ARG A 105 15.13 5.16 15.71
CA ARG A 105 14.08 6.16 15.99
C ARG A 105 14.65 7.53 16.34
N ASP A 106 15.80 7.54 17.00
CA ASP A 106 16.50 8.76 17.43
C ASP A 106 17.16 9.50 16.24
N TRP A 107 17.34 8.83 15.10
CA TRP A 107 18.01 9.36 13.91
C TRP A 107 17.01 9.75 12.81
N GLY A 108 15.73 9.89 13.17
CA GLY A 108 14.67 10.33 12.26
C GLY A 108 13.67 9.23 11.91
N GLN A 109 13.22 9.24 10.66
CA GLN A 109 12.15 8.40 10.14
C GLN A 109 12.71 7.25 9.31
N ASN A 110 13.40 6.34 9.98
CA ASN A 110 14.03 5.19 9.33
C ASN A 110 13.12 3.96 9.46
N TYR A 111 12.91 3.24 8.35
CA TYR A 111 12.09 2.03 8.32
C TYR A 111 12.86 0.88 7.71
N LEU A 112 12.65 -0.30 8.26
CA LEU A 112 13.11 -1.54 7.66
C LEU A 112 11.90 -2.42 7.41
N ALA A 113 11.81 -2.97 6.20
CA ALA A 113 10.79 -3.92 5.81
C ALA A 113 11.42 -5.08 5.04
N LEU A 114 10.84 -6.26 5.22
CA LEU A 114 11.15 -7.49 4.51
C LEU A 114 9.86 -7.98 3.87
N SER A 115 9.96 -8.42 2.61
CA SER A 115 8.83 -8.97 1.88
C SER A 115 9.16 -10.38 1.40
N ILE A 116 8.17 -11.25 1.48
CA ILE A 116 8.15 -12.57 0.88
C ILE A 116 7.04 -12.52 -0.18
N SER A 117 7.34 -13.01 -1.38
CA SER A 117 6.41 -13.08 -2.51
C SER A 117 6.44 -14.48 -3.10
N ASN A 118 5.37 -14.87 -3.80
CA ASN A 118 5.14 -16.22 -4.33
C ASN A 118 4.98 -17.27 -3.21
N LEU A 119 4.17 -16.94 -2.21
CA LEU A 119 3.71 -17.89 -1.19
C LEU A 119 2.79 -18.97 -1.79
#